data_AF-A0A0J1GTC4-F1
#
_entry.id   AF-A0A0J1GTC4-F1
#
_cell.length_a   1.000
_cell.length_b   1.000
_cell.length_c   1.000
_cell.angle_alpha   90.00
_cell.angle_beta   90.00
_cell.angle_gamma   90.00
#
_symmetry.space_group_name_H-M   'P 1'
#
loop_
_entity.id
_entity.type
_entity.pdbx_description
1 polymer ?
#
loop_
_entity_poly.entity_id
_entity_poly.type
_entity_poly.pdbx_seq_one_letter_code
_entity_poly.pdbx_strand_id
1 'polypeptide(L)'
;MRNVMVRMVIMGLVMGLSGCTRYLPKEDEQATVINSTNKPLMEVRYIEETTGLQWVSPDFDVANYQSLLIRPVALHPLAHNVDQIPVAVLEKISERLTQRVSDKLAVGVPIVEQPSVQTATLNIDITRASTEMEELQITEVLPYGALIGGAKALLGTRDRNVRILVESQLVDSLTGEILAERVSVLLAEDILENDRETLRYEQIKAAVDTFTQDIVDFIRITAYEAKQSEHTLPSS
;
A
#
# COMPACT_ATOMS: atom_id res chain seq x y z
N MET A 1 36.97 27.39 44.19
CA MET A 1 36.81 28.44 43.17
C MET A 1 37.10 27.80 41.83
N ARG A 2 36.08 27.51 41.01
CA ARG A 2 35.70 28.30 39.82
C ARG A 2 36.61 27.91 38.63
N ASN A 3 36.22 27.21 37.57
CA ASN A 3 35.00 27.25 36.76
C ASN A 3 34.77 25.94 35.98
N VAL A 4 33.49 25.59 35.85
CA VAL A 4 32.94 24.60 34.90
C VAL A 4 32.97 25.21 33.50
N MET A 5 33.61 24.55 32.53
CA MET A 5 33.52 24.92 31.11
C MET A 5 32.58 23.92 30.44
N VAL A 6 31.31 24.33 30.31
CA VAL A 6 30.28 23.64 29.54
C VAL A 6 30.68 23.68 28.07
N ARG A 7 31.06 22.54 27.49
CA ARG A 7 31.15 22.36 26.05
C ARG A 7 29.77 21.94 25.54
N MET A 8 29.01 22.91 25.07
CA MET A 8 27.77 22.71 24.33
C MET A 8 28.12 22.08 22.97
N VAL A 9 28.08 20.75 22.88
CA VAL A 9 28.11 20.05 21.61
C VAL A 9 26.71 20.18 21.02
N ILE A 10 26.57 21.08 20.05
CA ILE A 10 25.39 21.14 19.18
C ILE A 10 25.41 19.85 18.35
N MET A 11 24.66 18.85 18.81
CA MET A 11 24.30 17.69 18.00
C MET A 11 23.30 18.21 16.95
N GLY A 12 23.84 18.64 15.81
CA GLY A 12 23.03 18.98 14.65
C GLY A 12 22.19 17.77 14.28
N LEU A 13 20.88 17.88 14.47
CA LEU A 13 19.89 16.98 13.92
C LEU A 13 20.02 17.02 12.40
N VAL A 14 20.81 16.11 11.84
CA VAL A 14 20.75 15.80 10.41
C VAL A 14 19.38 15.16 10.21
N MET A 15 18.41 15.99 9.83
CA MET A 15 17.15 15.53 9.26
C MET A 15 17.52 14.78 7.98
N GLY A 16 17.60 13.46 8.09
CA GLY A 16 17.63 12.60 6.91
C GLY A 16 16.35 12.88 6.14
N LEU A 17 16.48 13.40 4.92
CA LEU A 17 15.36 13.51 3.99
C LEU A 17 14.89 12.08 3.69
N SER A 18 13.88 11.63 4.42
CA SER A 18 13.24 10.34 4.25
C SER A 18 12.41 10.35 2.97
N GLY A 19 13.03 10.01 1.84
CA GLY A 19 12.41 9.89 0.51
C GLY A 19 11.46 8.68 0.34
N CYS A 20 10.77 8.24 1.39
CA CYS A 20 9.87 7.08 1.36
C CYS A 20 8.37 7.45 1.28
N THR A 21 8.03 8.72 1.10
CA THR A 21 6.62 9.20 1.14
C THR A 21 5.78 8.68 -0.02
N ARG A 22 6.42 8.30 -1.15
CA ARG A 22 5.69 7.93 -2.38
C ARG A 22 4.81 6.68 -2.22
N TYR A 23 5.15 5.76 -1.31
CA TYR A 23 4.44 4.50 -1.11
C TYR A 23 3.27 4.61 -0.12
N LEU A 24 3.11 5.77 0.53
CA LEU A 24 1.99 6.02 1.44
C LEU A 24 0.79 6.61 0.70
N PRO A 25 -0.44 6.31 1.17
CA PRO A 25 -1.61 7.08 0.78
C PRO A 25 -1.42 8.55 1.18
N LYS A 26 -1.89 9.48 0.35
CA LYS A 26 -1.88 10.93 0.64
C LYS A 26 -2.88 11.29 1.72
N GLU A 27 -2.70 12.43 2.39
CA GLU A 27 -3.55 12.85 3.51
C GLU A 27 -5.06 12.80 3.20
N ASP A 28 -5.47 13.20 1.99
CA ASP A 28 -6.87 13.14 1.54
C ASP A 28 -7.36 11.70 1.30
N GLU A 29 -6.50 10.83 0.76
CA GLU A 29 -6.75 9.39 0.64
C GLU A 29 -6.89 8.75 2.02
N GLN A 30 -5.97 9.05 2.94
CA GLN A 30 -6.00 8.56 4.32
C GLN A 30 -7.29 8.96 5.02
N ALA A 31 -7.68 10.23 4.92
CA ALA A 31 -8.92 10.73 5.51
C ALA A 31 -10.15 10.00 4.95
N THR A 32 -10.16 9.72 3.64
CA THR A 32 -11.27 8.98 2.99
C THR A 32 -11.38 7.56 3.53
N VAL A 33 -10.25 6.84 3.58
CA VAL A 33 -10.20 5.47 4.12
C VAL A 33 -10.63 5.45 5.59
N ILE A 34 -10.01 6.29 6.43
CA ILE A 34 -10.32 6.35 7.88
C ILE A 34 -11.80 6.65 8.10
N ASN A 35 -12.40 7.55 7.31
CA ASN A 35 -13.82 7.86 7.41
C ASN A 35 -14.71 6.69 6.97
N SER A 36 -14.28 5.87 6.02
CA SER A 36 -15.04 4.70 5.56
C SER A 36 -15.03 3.53 6.54
N THR A 37 -13.89 3.27 7.21
CA THR A 37 -13.72 2.07 8.06
C THR A 37 -13.75 2.38 9.56
N ASN A 38 -13.56 3.65 9.93
CA ASN A 38 -13.47 4.14 11.31
C ASN A 38 -12.41 3.39 12.14
N LYS A 39 -11.31 2.97 11.49
CA LYS A 39 -10.19 2.27 12.11
C LYS A 39 -9.00 3.22 12.30
N PRO A 40 -8.32 3.17 13.47
CA PRO A 40 -7.12 3.96 13.71
C PRO A 40 -5.91 3.31 13.00
N LEU A 41 -5.80 3.55 11.69
CA LEU A 41 -4.70 3.06 10.87
C LEU A 41 -3.36 3.68 11.28
N MET A 42 -2.29 2.88 11.30
CA MET A 42 -0.93 3.28 11.62
C MET A 42 0.02 2.91 10.48
N GLU A 43 1.07 3.69 10.26
CA GLU A 43 2.10 3.34 9.28
C GLU A 43 2.85 2.07 9.71
N VAL A 44 2.86 1.06 8.85
CA VAL A 44 3.59 -0.20 9.02
C VAL A 44 4.43 -0.46 7.78
N ARG A 45 5.69 -0.82 8.01
CA ARG A 45 6.68 -1.14 6.98
C ARG A 45 7.13 -2.58 7.14
N TYR A 46 6.99 -3.39 6.10
CA TYR A 46 7.46 -4.78 6.09
C TYR A 46 8.88 -4.90 5.51
N ILE A 47 9.13 -4.29 4.35
CA ILE A 47 10.44 -4.08 3.72
C ILE A 47 10.49 -2.64 3.16
N GLU A 48 11.65 -2.16 2.67
CA GLU A 48 11.84 -0.74 2.29
C GLU A 48 10.78 -0.18 1.32
N GLU A 49 10.25 -1.03 0.43
CA GLU A 49 9.31 -0.67 -0.63
C GLU A 49 7.85 -1.06 -0.31
N THR A 50 7.60 -1.68 0.86
CA THR A 50 6.27 -2.15 1.30
C THR A 50 5.83 -1.42 2.57
N THR A 51 5.67 -0.10 2.41
CA THR A 51 5.10 0.77 3.44
C THR A 51 3.61 0.98 3.15
N GLY A 52 2.78 0.87 4.18
CA GLY A 52 1.34 1.07 4.06
C GLY A 52 0.73 1.47 5.40
N LEU A 53 -0.53 1.87 5.37
CA LEU A 53 -1.30 2.11 6.58
C LEU A 53 -2.02 0.83 7.00
N GLN A 54 -2.01 0.52 8.28
CA GLN A 54 -2.53 -0.74 8.77
C GLN A 54 -3.16 -0.62 10.15
N TRP A 55 -4.22 -1.39 10.35
CA TRP A 55 -4.87 -1.61 11.63
C TRP A 55 -5.11 -3.10 11.83
N VAL A 56 -4.95 -3.57 13.07
CA VAL A 56 -5.24 -4.95 13.47
C VAL A 56 -6.16 -4.88 14.68
N SER A 57 -7.22 -5.69 14.68
CA SER A 57 -8.12 -5.78 15.81
C SER A 57 -7.37 -6.28 17.04
N PRO A 58 -7.54 -5.65 18.22
CA PRO A 58 -6.95 -6.16 19.45
C PRO A 58 -7.50 -7.53 19.85
N ASP A 59 -8.68 -7.89 19.34
CA ASP A 59 -9.35 -9.16 19.58
C ASP A 59 -9.01 -10.21 18.50
N PHE A 60 -8.13 -9.88 17.54
CA PHE A 60 -7.72 -10.82 16.51
C PHE A 60 -6.80 -11.90 17.10
N ASP A 61 -7.38 -13.08 17.29
CA ASP A 61 -6.67 -14.32 17.63
C ASP A 61 -6.62 -15.21 16.37
N VAL A 62 -5.41 -15.45 15.89
CA VAL A 62 -5.16 -16.21 14.67
C VAL A 62 -5.48 -17.70 14.83
N ALA A 63 -5.43 -18.24 16.06
CA ALA A 63 -5.75 -19.64 16.33
C ALA A 63 -7.23 -19.98 16.05
N ASN A 64 -8.10 -18.96 16.03
CA ASN A 64 -9.50 -19.10 15.62
C ASN A 64 -9.68 -19.27 14.10
N TYR A 65 -8.62 -19.18 13.30
CA TYR A 65 -8.69 -19.24 11.84
C TYR A 65 -7.72 -20.28 11.28
N GLN A 66 -8.27 -21.31 10.62
CA GLN A 66 -7.51 -22.42 10.04
C GLN A 66 -7.48 -22.40 8.51
N SER A 67 -8.25 -21.52 7.88
CA SER A 67 -8.37 -21.44 6.42
C SER A 67 -8.63 -20.02 5.96
N LEU A 68 -8.37 -19.77 4.68
CA LEU A 68 -8.65 -18.50 4.02
C LEU A 68 -9.64 -18.70 2.88
N LEU A 69 -10.62 -17.80 2.79
CA LEU A 69 -11.39 -17.55 1.58
C LEU A 69 -10.80 -16.32 0.90
N ILE A 70 -10.35 -16.43 -0.35
CA ILE A 70 -9.81 -15.28 -1.09
C ILE A 70 -10.83 -14.88 -2.15
N ARG A 71 -11.36 -13.65 -2.06
CA ARG A 71 -12.27 -13.12 -3.08
C ARG A 71 -11.46 -12.60 -4.29
N PRO A 72 -12.04 -12.59 -5.50
CA PRO A 72 -11.47 -11.86 -6.61
C PRO A 72 -11.26 -10.39 -6.23
N VAL A 73 -10.11 -9.83 -6.62
CA VAL A 73 -9.78 -8.43 -6.37
C VAL A 73 -10.81 -7.54 -7.08
N ALA A 74 -11.52 -6.72 -6.32
CA ALA A 74 -12.57 -5.87 -6.87
C ALA A 74 -12.02 -4.55 -7.40
N LEU A 75 -12.72 -3.96 -8.37
CA LEU A 75 -12.44 -2.63 -8.90
C LEU A 75 -13.55 -1.68 -8.47
N HIS A 76 -13.20 -0.69 -7.67
CA HIS A 76 -14.16 0.32 -7.24
C HIS A 76 -14.44 1.30 -8.38
N PRO A 77 -15.69 1.79 -8.56
CA PRO A 77 -16.02 2.73 -9.64
C PRO A 77 -15.18 4.01 -9.65
N LEU A 78 -14.66 4.44 -8.50
CA LEU A 78 -13.78 5.62 -8.41
C LEU A 78 -12.42 5.40 -9.09
N ALA A 79 -11.98 4.16 -9.30
CA ALA A 79 -10.75 3.86 -10.03
C ALA A 79 -10.88 4.02 -11.55
N HIS A 80 -12.11 4.08 -12.10
CA HIS A 80 -12.34 3.98 -13.55
C HIS A 80 -12.22 5.30 -14.33
N ASN A 81 -12.00 6.43 -13.67
CA ASN A 81 -12.12 7.76 -14.29
C ASN A 81 -10.76 8.46 -14.45
N VAL A 82 -9.76 7.76 -14.99
CA VAL A 82 -8.43 8.32 -15.28
C VAL A 82 -8.07 8.06 -16.73
N ASP A 83 -7.99 9.13 -17.54
CA ASP A 83 -7.77 9.04 -18.99
C ASP A 83 -6.50 8.25 -19.36
N GLN A 84 -5.43 8.43 -18.57
CA GLN A 84 -4.15 7.76 -18.78
C GLN A 84 -4.13 6.30 -18.28
N ILE A 85 -5.15 5.83 -17.54
CA ILE A 85 -5.20 4.48 -16.99
C ILE A 85 -6.45 3.78 -17.51
N PRO A 86 -6.33 3.05 -18.64
CA PRO A 86 -7.47 2.34 -19.22
C PRO A 86 -8.05 1.32 -18.23
N VAL A 87 -9.39 1.20 -18.17
CA VAL A 87 -10.07 0.20 -17.32
C VAL A 87 -9.59 -1.22 -17.60
N ALA A 88 -9.33 -1.55 -18.87
CA ALA A 88 -8.78 -2.85 -19.26
C ALA A 88 -7.40 -3.16 -18.65
N VAL A 89 -6.63 -2.14 -18.27
CA VAL A 89 -5.37 -2.33 -17.53
C VAL A 89 -5.66 -2.62 -16.06
N LEU A 90 -6.61 -1.91 -15.43
CA LEU A 90 -7.05 -2.18 -14.06
C LEU A 90 -7.63 -3.59 -13.92
N GLU A 91 -8.42 -4.04 -14.89
CA GLU A 91 -8.95 -5.42 -14.96
C GLU A 91 -7.81 -6.45 -14.96
N LYS A 92 -6.80 -6.26 -15.82
CA LYS A 92 -5.63 -7.15 -15.85
C LYS A 92 -4.83 -7.13 -14.54
N ILE A 93 -4.74 -5.98 -13.87
CA ILE A 93 -4.09 -5.86 -12.56
C ILE A 93 -4.89 -6.64 -11.52
N SER A 94 -6.22 -6.46 -11.47
CA SER A 94 -7.12 -7.20 -10.57
C SER A 94 -7.02 -8.71 -10.79
N GLU A 95 -7.09 -9.17 -12.04
CA GLU A 95 -6.95 -10.59 -12.40
C GLU A 95 -5.59 -11.15 -11.95
N ARG A 96 -4.51 -10.42 -12.24
CA ARG A 96 -3.16 -10.85 -11.84
C ARG A 96 -3.00 -10.90 -10.33
N LEU A 97 -3.43 -9.86 -9.61
CA LEU A 97 -3.36 -9.83 -8.15
C LEU A 97 -4.15 -10.98 -7.55
N THR A 98 -5.38 -11.21 -8.03
CA THR A 98 -6.21 -12.35 -7.61
C THR A 98 -5.44 -13.66 -7.74
N GLN A 99 -4.92 -13.95 -8.94
CA GLN A 99 -4.18 -15.18 -9.19
C GLN A 99 -2.94 -15.30 -8.29
N ARG A 100 -2.09 -14.27 -8.26
CA ARG A 100 -0.79 -14.32 -7.59
C ARG A 100 -0.92 -14.37 -6.07
N VAL A 101 -1.88 -13.65 -5.49
CA VAL A 101 -2.16 -13.69 -4.06
C VAL A 101 -2.69 -15.07 -3.67
N SER A 102 -3.66 -15.61 -4.41
CA SER A 102 -4.17 -16.96 -4.17
C SER A 102 -3.07 -18.02 -4.24
N ASP A 103 -2.23 -18.00 -5.29
CA ASP A 103 -1.13 -18.95 -5.47
C ASP A 103 -0.14 -18.89 -4.30
N LYS A 104 0.26 -17.68 -3.87
CA LYS A 104 1.26 -17.51 -2.81
C LYS A 104 0.73 -17.85 -1.43
N LEU A 105 -0.54 -17.53 -1.12
CA LEU A 105 -1.14 -17.80 0.19
C LEU A 105 -1.58 -19.25 0.35
N ALA A 106 -1.93 -19.94 -0.74
CA ALA A 106 -2.18 -21.39 -0.72
C ALA A 106 -0.97 -22.20 -0.21
N VAL A 107 0.23 -21.61 -0.27
CA VAL A 107 1.41 -22.14 0.42
C VAL A 107 1.33 -21.81 1.91
N GLY A 108 0.84 -22.76 2.69
CA GLY A 108 0.88 -22.74 4.16
C GLY A 108 -0.46 -22.59 4.84
N VAL A 109 -1.52 -22.16 4.13
CA VAL A 109 -2.88 -22.07 4.66
C VAL A 109 -3.88 -22.67 3.65
N PRO A 110 -4.78 -23.57 4.07
CA PRO A 110 -5.85 -24.07 3.21
C PRO A 110 -6.72 -22.95 2.65
N ILE A 111 -6.92 -22.95 1.32
CA ILE A 111 -7.86 -22.03 0.66
C ILE A 111 -9.19 -22.75 0.44
N VAL A 112 -10.28 -22.13 0.87
CA VAL A 112 -11.66 -22.63 0.72
C VAL A 112 -12.45 -21.75 -0.25
N GLU A 113 -13.51 -22.30 -0.84
CA GLU A 113 -14.33 -21.59 -1.84
C GLU A 113 -15.57 -20.90 -1.26
N GLN A 114 -15.95 -21.24 -0.03
CA GLN A 114 -17.15 -20.72 0.63
C GLN A 114 -16.84 -20.30 2.07
N PRO A 115 -17.59 -19.32 2.62
CA PRO A 115 -17.53 -19.00 4.05
C PRO A 115 -17.74 -20.23 4.93
N SER A 116 -16.95 -20.35 5.99
CA SER A 116 -17.04 -21.50 6.90
C SER A 116 -16.50 -21.17 8.29
N VAL A 117 -16.77 -22.05 9.25
CA VAL A 117 -16.26 -21.91 10.62
C VAL A 117 -14.73 -21.93 10.60
N GLN A 118 -14.10 -21.02 11.35
CA GLN A 118 -12.63 -20.87 11.39
C GLN A 118 -12.02 -20.52 10.03
N THR A 119 -12.76 -19.77 9.21
CA THR A 119 -12.27 -19.21 7.94
C THR A 119 -12.28 -17.69 8.04
N ALA A 120 -11.14 -17.07 7.72
CA ALA A 120 -11.08 -15.64 7.45
C ALA A 120 -11.20 -15.39 5.94
N THR A 121 -11.85 -14.31 5.54
CA THR A 121 -11.97 -13.88 4.15
C THR A 121 -11.00 -12.72 3.89
N LEU A 122 -10.19 -12.86 2.84
CA LEU A 122 -9.37 -11.78 2.31
C LEU A 122 -10.14 -11.08 1.17
N ASN A 123 -10.51 -9.82 1.42
CA ASN A 123 -11.06 -8.90 0.43
C ASN A 123 -9.97 -7.92 0.02
N ILE A 124 -9.84 -7.66 -1.28
CA ILE A 124 -8.88 -6.70 -1.82
C ILE A 124 -9.62 -5.86 -2.85
N ASP A 125 -9.48 -4.55 -2.74
CA ASP A 125 -10.18 -3.57 -3.55
C ASP A 125 -9.18 -2.56 -4.14
N ILE A 126 -9.22 -2.37 -5.46
CA ILE A 126 -8.57 -1.24 -6.11
C ILE A 126 -9.53 -0.06 -6.00
N THR A 127 -9.30 0.82 -5.03
CA THR A 127 -10.26 1.87 -4.67
C THR A 127 -10.03 3.19 -5.39
N ARG A 128 -8.77 3.46 -5.78
CA ARG A 128 -8.40 4.65 -6.53
C ARG A 128 -7.30 4.36 -7.54
N ALA A 129 -7.38 4.99 -8.70
CA ALA A 129 -6.28 5.12 -9.64
C ALA A 129 -6.04 6.61 -9.88
N SER A 130 -4.78 7.00 -10.10
CA SER A 130 -4.45 8.40 -10.40
C SER A 130 -3.11 8.51 -11.12
N THR A 131 -2.95 9.60 -11.87
CA THR A 131 -1.65 10.00 -12.42
C THR A 131 -1.25 11.36 -11.91
N GLU A 132 0.02 11.53 -11.59
CA GLU A 132 0.54 12.75 -10.98
C GLU A 132 1.80 13.19 -11.70
N MET A 133 2.05 14.49 -11.81
CA MET A 133 3.33 14.96 -12.34
C MET A 133 4.47 14.40 -11.50
N GLU A 134 5.52 13.91 -12.15
CA GLU A 134 6.74 13.49 -11.47
C GLU A 134 7.30 14.67 -10.67
N GLU A 135 7.67 14.39 -9.42
CA GLU A 135 8.30 15.37 -8.53
C GLU A 135 9.58 15.94 -9.16
N LEU A 136 9.92 17.18 -8.80
CA LEU A 136 11.13 17.83 -9.30
C LEU A 136 12.36 17.10 -8.75
N GLN A 137 13.17 16.52 -9.64
CA GLN A 137 14.46 15.95 -9.21
C GLN A 137 15.40 17.08 -8.77
N ILE A 138 16.34 16.82 -7.85
CA ILE A 138 17.26 17.85 -7.32
C ILE A 138 18.06 18.55 -8.44
N THR A 139 18.31 17.87 -9.56
CA THR A 139 18.93 18.43 -10.76
C THR A 139 18.08 19.50 -11.45
N GLU A 140 16.75 19.47 -11.28
CA GLU A 140 15.81 20.49 -11.75
C GLU A 140 15.72 21.72 -10.82
N VAL A 141 16.33 21.69 -9.64
CA VAL A 141 16.44 22.86 -8.74
C VAL A 141 17.51 23.85 -9.25
N LEU A 142 18.40 23.41 -10.15
CA LEU A 142 19.33 24.30 -10.84
C LEU A 142 18.59 25.20 -11.84
N PRO A 143 19.04 26.45 -12.07
CA PRO A 143 18.27 27.44 -12.85
C PRO A 143 17.85 26.95 -14.24
N TYR A 144 18.73 26.22 -14.94
CA TYR A 144 18.43 25.68 -16.27
C TYR A 144 17.46 24.50 -16.23
N GLY A 145 17.58 23.64 -15.22
CA GLY A 145 16.66 22.53 -15.00
C GLY A 145 15.25 23.01 -14.67
N ALA A 146 15.12 24.04 -13.83
CA ALA A 146 13.83 24.63 -13.46
C ALA A 146 13.10 25.24 -14.68
N LEU A 147 13.85 25.89 -15.58
CA LEU A 147 13.29 26.44 -16.83
C LEU A 147 12.78 25.35 -17.76
N ILE A 148 13.57 24.28 -17.96
CA ILE A 148 13.17 23.14 -18.80
C ILE A 148 11.99 22.39 -18.18
N GLY A 149 12.04 22.11 -16.88
CA GLY A 149 10.96 21.45 -16.14
C GLY A 149 9.67 22.27 -16.14
N GLY A 150 9.76 23.60 -15.97
CA GLY A 150 8.63 24.51 -16.08
C GLY A 150 8.03 24.58 -17.49
N ALA A 151 8.88 24.59 -18.53
CA ALA A 151 8.42 24.52 -19.92
C ALA A 151 7.71 23.18 -20.21
N LYS A 152 8.29 22.05 -19.78
CA LYS A 152 7.67 20.72 -19.90
C LYS A 152 6.31 20.66 -19.20
N ALA A 153 6.21 21.22 -17.99
CA ALA A 153 4.95 21.27 -17.25
C ALA A 153 3.88 22.09 -17.99
N LEU A 154 4.24 23.27 -18.52
CA LEU A 154 3.32 24.12 -19.29
C LEU A 154 2.88 23.47 -20.62
N LEU A 155 3.76 22.70 -21.26
CA LEU A 155 3.47 22.02 -22.53
C LEU A 155 2.78 20.66 -22.35
N GLY A 156 2.58 20.21 -21.12
CA GLY A 156 2.02 18.88 -20.79
C GLY A 156 2.98 17.72 -21.06
N THR A 157 4.24 18.00 -21.40
CA THR A 157 5.28 17.00 -21.71
C THR A 157 6.13 16.65 -20.49
N ARG A 158 5.57 16.80 -19.29
CA ARG A 158 6.20 16.37 -18.05
C ARG A 158 5.74 14.96 -17.73
N ASP A 159 6.70 14.16 -17.30
CA ASP A 159 6.49 12.77 -16.97
C ASP A 159 5.47 12.61 -15.83
N ARG A 160 4.73 11.51 -15.83
CA ARG A 160 3.67 11.21 -14.85
C ARG A 160 3.92 9.89 -14.14
N ASN A 161 3.79 9.91 -12.81
CA ASN A 161 3.70 8.71 -11.99
C ASN A 161 2.29 8.14 -12.04
N VAL A 162 2.17 6.82 -12.14
CA VAL A 162 0.89 6.12 -11.94
C VAL A 162 0.83 5.58 -10.51
N ARG A 163 -0.26 5.90 -9.81
CA ARG A 163 -0.56 5.45 -8.44
C ARG A 163 -1.88 4.70 -8.41
N ILE A 164 -1.88 3.53 -7.80
CA ILE A 164 -3.08 2.72 -7.59
C ILE A 164 -3.19 2.45 -6.09
N LEU A 165 -4.25 2.97 -5.48
CA LEU A 165 -4.56 2.73 -4.07
C LEU A 165 -5.28 1.38 -3.97
N VAL A 166 -4.76 0.51 -3.11
CA VAL A 166 -5.30 -0.82 -2.87
C VAL A 166 -5.60 -0.98 -1.39
N GLU A 167 -6.83 -1.34 -1.10
CA GLU A 167 -7.31 -1.64 0.25
C GLU A 167 -7.42 -3.17 0.39
N SER A 168 -6.95 -3.70 1.52
CA SER A 168 -6.95 -5.14 1.82
C SER A 168 -7.54 -5.34 3.21
N GLN A 169 -8.61 -6.12 3.31
CA GLN A 169 -9.28 -6.44 4.56
C GLN A 169 -9.27 -7.94 4.80
N LEU A 170 -8.86 -8.34 6.00
CA LEU A 170 -9.06 -9.67 6.53
C LEU A 170 -10.28 -9.61 7.46
N VAL A 171 -11.32 -10.38 7.13
CA VAL A 171 -12.58 -10.38 7.90
C VAL A 171 -12.96 -11.79 8.33
N ASP A 172 -13.71 -11.94 9.42
CA ASP A 172 -14.34 -13.23 9.74
C ASP A 172 -15.33 -13.61 8.61
N SER A 173 -15.26 -14.83 8.09
CA SER A 173 -16.06 -15.19 6.91
C SER A 173 -17.56 -15.28 7.15
N LEU A 174 -18.01 -15.47 8.40
CA LEU A 174 -19.40 -15.64 8.76
C LEU A 174 -20.03 -14.33 9.28
N THR A 175 -19.31 -13.58 10.11
CA THR A 175 -19.81 -12.34 10.71
C THR A 175 -19.47 -11.11 9.88
N GLY A 176 -18.43 -11.16 9.05
CA GLY A 176 -17.89 -10.01 8.32
C GLY A 176 -17.13 -9.03 9.21
N GLU A 177 -16.83 -9.39 10.46
CA GLU A 177 -16.05 -8.56 11.37
C GLU A 177 -14.64 -8.32 10.82
N ILE A 178 -14.18 -7.06 10.78
CA ILE A 178 -12.84 -6.71 10.31
C ILE A 178 -11.81 -7.09 11.39
N LEU A 179 -10.95 -8.04 11.05
CA LEU A 179 -9.87 -8.56 11.89
C LEU A 179 -8.58 -7.77 11.67
N ALA A 180 -8.30 -7.40 10.42
CA ALA A 180 -7.19 -6.54 10.05
C ALA A 180 -7.50 -5.80 8.74
N GLU A 181 -6.89 -4.64 8.58
CA GLU A 181 -7.04 -3.78 7.41
C GLU A 181 -5.69 -3.17 7.05
N ARG A 182 -5.38 -3.14 5.75
CA ARG A 182 -4.20 -2.48 5.20
C ARG A 182 -4.57 -1.68 3.97
N VAL A 183 -3.99 -0.49 3.86
CA VAL A 183 -4.06 0.37 2.68
C VAL A 183 -2.65 0.66 2.19
N SER A 184 -2.39 0.28 0.95
CA SER A 184 -1.08 0.39 0.31
C SER A 184 -1.20 1.03 -1.06
N VAL A 185 -0.11 1.64 -1.53
CA VAL A 185 -0.05 2.24 -2.88
C VAL A 185 0.83 1.38 -3.77
N LEU A 186 0.24 0.88 -4.86
CA LEU A 186 0.96 0.28 -5.97
C LEU A 186 1.39 1.38 -6.94
N LEU A 187 2.70 1.50 -7.13
CA LEU A 187 3.31 2.44 -8.07
C LEU A 187 3.77 1.71 -9.33
N ALA A 188 3.51 2.27 -10.50
CA ALA A 188 4.20 1.80 -11.71
C ALA A 188 5.72 2.04 -11.59
N GLU A 189 6.52 1.09 -12.10
CA GLU A 189 7.97 1.23 -12.18
C GLU A 189 8.35 2.29 -13.22
N ASP A 190 7.68 2.25 -14.37
CA ASP A 190 7.83 3.24 -15.43
C ASP A 190 6.88 4.42 -15.25
N ILE A 191 7.38 5.60 -15.62
CA ILE A 191 6.61 6.83 -15.77
C ILE A 191 5.95 6.89 -17.15
N LEU A 192 4.85 7.62 -17.25
CA LEU A 192 4.29 8.05 -18.54
C LEU A 192 5.05 9.29 -19.00
N GLU A 193 5.41 9.39 -20.28
CA GLU A 193 6.26 10.48 -20.79
C GLU A 193 5.55 11.85 -20.84
N ASN A 194 4.23 11.87 -20.69
CA ASN A 194 3.40 13.08 -20.77
C ASN A 194 1.97 12.83 -20.27
N ASP A 195 1.13 13.87 -20.31
CA ASP A 195 -0.27 13.79 -19.93
C ASP A 195 -1.21 13.10 -20.94
N ARG A 196 -0.69 12.64 -22.09
CA ARG A 196 -1.47 11.95 -23.14
C ARG A 196 -1.14 10.47 -23.28
N GLU A 197 0.02 10.03 -22.79
CA GLU A 197 0.38 8.62 -22.83
C GLU A 197 -0.54 7.83 -21.89
N THR A 198 -1.00 6.68 -22.36
CA THR A 198 -1.80 5.75 -21.58
C THR A 198 -0.93 4.60 -21.08
N LEU A 199 -1.11 4.22 -19.82
CA LEU A 199 -0.44 3.07 -19.24
C LEU A 199 -0.74 1.80 -20.04
N ARG A 200 0.31 1.05 -20.37
CA ARG A 200 0.21 -0.32 -20.85
C ARG A 200 0.44 -1.27 -19.70
N TYR A 201 -0.31 -2.37 -19.66
CA TYR A 201 -0.17 -3.37 -18.59
C TYR A 201 1.27 -3.89 -18.41
N GLU A 202 2.05 -4.01 -19.48
CA GLU A 202 3.44 -4.48 -19.37
C GLU A 202 4.35 -3.53 -18.59
N GLN A 203 4.04 -2.22 -18.54
CA GLN A 203 4.80 -1.22 -17.77
C GLN A 203 4.58 -1.34 -16.26
N ILE A 204 3.51 -2.01 -15.81
CA ILE A 204 3.15 -2.13 -14.39
C ILE A 204 3.19 -3.57 -13.89
N LYS A 205 3.30 -4.55 -14.79
CA LYS A 205 3.24 -5.97 -14.46
C LYS A 205 4.28 -6.41 -13.41
N ALA A 206 5.51 -5.87 -13.48
CA ALA A 206 6.57 -6.16 -12.51
C ALA A 206 6.22 -5.58 -11.13
N ALA A 207 5.78 -4.33 -11.08
CA ALA A 207 5.28 -3.70 -9.85
C ALA A 207 4.12 -4.47 -9.23
N VAL A 208 3.18 -5.01 -10.03
CA VAL A 208 2.09 -5.87 -9.54
C VAL A 208 2.61 -7.16 -8.91
N ASP A 209 3.63 -7.79 -9.53
CA ASP A 209 4.26 -9.00 -8.98
C ASP A 209 4.97 -8.71 -7.64
N THR A 210 5.63 -7.56 -7.52
CA THR A 210 6.25 -7.11 -6.26
C THR A 210 5.19 -6.76 -5.22
N PHE A 211 4.15 -6.02 -5.60
CA PHE A 211 3.05 -5.61 -4.73
C PHE A 211 2.24 -6.79 -4.19
N THR A 212 2.17 -7.90 -4.95
CA THR A 212 1.60 -9.16 -4.43
C THR A 212 2.30 -9.58 -3.13
N GLN A 213 3.61 -9.33 -3.01
CA GLN A 213 4.34 -9.65 -1.79
C GLN A 213 3.92 -8.76 -0.60
N ASP A 214 3.58 -7.48 -0.81
CA ASP A 214 3.02 -6.62 0.24
C ASP A 214 1.75 -7.21 0.86
N ILE A 215 0.83 -7.69 0.02
CA ILE A 215 -0.41 -8.34 0.48
C ILE A 215 -0.11 -9.66 1.21
N VAL A 216 0.82 -10.45 0.70
CA VAL A 216 1.20 -11.72 1.35
C VAL A 216 1.86 -11.48 2.69
N ASP A 217 2.73 -10.47 2.79
CA ASP A 217 3.39 -10.07 4.02
C ASP A 217 2.38 -9.52 5.02
N PHE A 218 1.41 -8.73 4.56
CA PHE A 218 0.27 -8.29 5.39
C PHE A 218 -0.41 -9.46 6.09
N ILE A 219 -0.78 -10.51 5.34
CA ILE A 219 -1.44 -11.67 5.94
C ILE A 219 -0.51 -12.45 6.87
N ARG A 220 0.71 -12.75 6.43
CA ARG A 220 1.63 -13.62 7.18
C ARG A 220 2.19 -12.97 8.43
N ILE A 221 2.58 -11.70 8.35
CA ILE A 221 3.17 -10.97 9.48
C ILE A 221 2.08 -10.65 10.50
N THR A 222 0.90 -10.20 10.07
CA THR A 222 -0.23 -9.97 10.99
C THR A 222 -0.62 -11.24 11.74
N ALA A 223 -0.70 -12.38 11.03
CA ALA A 223 -0.92 -13.69 11.65
C ALA A 223 0.19 -14.08 12.65
N TYR A 224 1.46 -13.82 12.32
CA TYR A 224 2.59 -14.11 13.19
C TYR A 224 2.59 -13.24 14.46
N GLU A 225 2.32 -11.95 14.33
CA GLU A 225 2.27 -11.00 15.45
C GLU A 225 1.12 -11.30 16.40
N ALA A 226 -0.08 -11.59 15.87
CA ALA A 226 -1.24 -11.98 16.67
C ALA A 226 -0.94 -13.22 17.55
N LYS A 227 -0.26 -14.22 16.97
CA LYS A 227 0.17 -15.42 17.71
C LYS A 227 1.17 -15.12 18.83
N GLN A 228 2.06 -14.13 18.64
CA GLN A 228 3.07 -13.77 19.63
C GLN A 228 2.48 -12.95 20.79
N SER A 229 1.48 -12.10 20.52
CA SER A 229 0.78 -11.35 21.58
C SER A 229 0.08 -12.26 22.60
N GLU A 230 -0.41 -13.43 22.19
CA GLU A 230 -0.99 -14.42 23.11
C GLU A 230 0.01 -14.93 24.17
N HIS A 231 1.28 -15.12 23.79
CA HIS A 231 2.30 -15.68 24.69
C HIS A 231 2.88 -14.68 25.69
N THR A 232 2.52 -13.39 25.59
CA THR A 232 3.03 -12.32 26.46
C THR A 232 2.05 -11.86 27.53
N LEU A 233 0.81 -12.36 27.52
CA LEU A 233 -0.15 -12.14 28.59
C LEU A 233 0.10 -13.12 29.74
N PRO A 234 0.32 -12.66 30.99
CA PRO A 234 0.48 -13.56 32.13
C PRO A 234 -0.83 -14.33 32.34
N SER A 235 -0.75 -15.65 32.44
CA SER A 235 -1.87 -16.50 32.83
C SER A 235 -2.43 -16.01 34.16
N SER A 236 -3.62 -15.41 34.13
CA SER A 236 -4.39 -15.02 35.32
C SER A 236 -5.00 -16.23 36.00
#